data_AF-A0A5N5VXE4-F1
#
_entry.id   AF-A0A5N5VXE4-F1
#
_cell.length_a   1.000
_cell.length_b   1.000
_cell.length_c   1.000
_cell.angle_alpha   90.00
_cell.angle_beta   90.00
_cell.angle_gamma   90.00
#
_symmetry.space_group_name_H-M   'P 1'
#
loop_
_entity.id
_entity.type
_entity.pdbx_description
1 polymer ?
#
loop_
_entity_poly.entity_id
_entity_poly.type
_entity_poly.pdbx_seq_one_letter_code
_entity_poly.pdbx_strand_id
1 'polypeptide(L)'
;MTTTPARAATTAGHYVAHIDGPDGTVPIDVERIERTIADAKRPVVEGTPVEPEENVQTMVELVGHVGLLLGPAEARYRALCPNGAPYQGLTTSDFDALQRRLDYDRPDPRNYPLQAMIWLSDLGRSCQTLLDLATSGQTADQRDDEVAE
;
A
#
# COMPACT_ATOMS: atom_id res chain seq x y z
N MET A 1 25.73 36.22 -22.03
CA MET A 1 25.98 35.07 -21.13
C MET A 1 24.77 34.98 -20.21
N THR A 2 23.91 34.00 -20.46
CA THR A 2 22.64 33.82 -19.73
C THR A 2 22.84 32.69 -18.74
N THR A 3 22.82 33.01 -17.45
CA THR A 3 22.95 32.02 -16.37
C THR A 3 21.62 31.32 -16.20
N THR A 4 21.54 30.05 -16.56
CA THR A 4 20.41 29.18 -16.25
C THR A 4 20.33 28.98 -14.73
N PRO A 5 19.22 29.29 -14.05
CA PRO A 5 19.08 28.91 -12.66
C PRO A 5 19.00 27.39 -12.57
N ALA A 6 19.84 26.81 -11.70
CA ALA A 6 19.77 25.40 -11.34
C ALA A 6 18.35 25.10 -10.83
N ARG A 7 17.68 24.15 -11.49
CA ARG A 7 16.38 23.64 -11.09
C ARG A 7 16.59 23.01 -9.71
N ALA A 8 15.99 23.60 -8.67
CA ALA A 8 15.94 23.00 -7.35
C ALA A 8 15.39 21.57 -7.50
N ALA A 9 16.20 20.58 -7.12
CA ALA A 9 15.70 19.24 -6.93
C ALA A 9 14.79 19.30 -5.71
N THR A 10 13.48 19.33 -5.94
CA THR A 10 12.51 19.08 -4.90
C THR A 10 12.73 17.63 -4.46
N THR A 11 13.47 17.43 -3.37
CA THR A 11 13.41 16.19 -2.60
C THR A 11 11.96 16.08 -2.15
N ALA A 12 11.17 15.28 -2.85
CA ALA A 12 9.87 14.85 -2.34
C ALA A 12 10.15 14.24 -0.97
N GLY A 13 9.57 14.84 0.07
CA GLY A 13 9.85 14.50 1.45
C GLY A 13 9.32 13.11 1.76
N HIS A 14 10.23 12.19 2.07
CA HIS A 14 9.92 10.84 2.53
C HIS A 14 8.92 10.87 3.70
N TYR A 15 7.64 10.63 3.41
CA TYR A 15 6.57 10.69 4.41
C TYR A 15 6.49 9.38 5.20
N VAL A 16 6.77 9.47 6.51
CA VAL A 16 6.63 8.36 7.46
C VAL A 16 5.39 8.59 8.32
N ALA A 17 4.35 7.78 8.10
CA ALA A 17 3.18 7.77 8.97
C ALA A 17 3.44 6.89 10.19
N HIS A 18 2.91 7.30 11.35
CA HIS A 18 2.96 6.50 12.57
C HIS A 18 1.58 5.91 12.82
N ILE A 19 1.41 4.63 12.53
CA ILE A 19 0.10 3.96 12.63
C ILE A 19 0.02 3.17 13.93
N ASP A 20 -1.12 3.23 14.61
CA ASP A 20 -1.36 2.45 15.82
C ASP A 20 -1.71 1.01 15.45
N GLY A 21 -0.83 0.09 15.83
CA GLY A 21 -1.02 -1.35 15.68
C GLY A 21 -1.36 -2.04 17.00
N PRO A 22 -1.67 -3.34 16.94
CA PRO A 22 -1.97 -4.15 18.13
C PRO A 22 -0.80 -4.22 19.13
N ASP A 23 0.44 -4.12 18.64
CA ASP A 23 1.67 -4.19 19.44
C ASP A 23 2.26 -2.80 19.77
N GLY A 24 1.56 -1.72 19.42
CA GLY A 24 2.00 -0.33 19.57
C GLY A 24 2.11 0.43 18.25
N THR A 25 2.57 1.68 18.33
CA THR A 25 2.70 2.56 17.16
C THR A 25 3.92 2.17 16.32
N VAL A 26 3.70 1.96 15.01
CA VAL A 26 4.74 1.52 14.07
C VAL A 26 4.95 2.59 12.98
N PRO A 27 6.19 3.00 12.69
CA PRO A 27 6.48 3.88 11.56
C PRO A 27 6.36 3.10 10.25
N ILE A 28 5.63 3.65 9.29
CA ILE A 28 5.51 3.13 7.93
C ILE A 28 5.97 4.16 6.91
N ASP A 29 6.73 3.73 5.92
CA ASP A 29 7.12 4.54 4.75
C ASP A 29 5.98 4.49 3.73
N VAL A 30 5.14 5.53 3.74
CA VAL A 30 3.94 5.59 2.91
C VAL A 30 4.30 5.72 1.44
N GLU A 31 5.30 6.52 1.09
CA GLU A 31 5.71 6.72 -0.30
C GLU A 31 6.22 5.42 -0.93
N ARG A 32 6.97 4.61 -0.18
CA ARG A 32 7.41 3.30 -0.65
C ARG A 32 6.23 2.35 -0.85
N ILE A 33 5.27 2.33 0.06
CA ILE A 33 4.07 1.49 -0.07
C ILE A 33 3.28 1.93 -1.30
N GLU A 34 3.03 3.22 -1.48
CA GLU A 34 2.32 3.77 -2.64
C GLU A 34 3.02 3.46 -3.97
N ARG A 35 4.35 3.56 -4.01
CA ARG A 35 5.14 3.19 -5.19
C ARG A 35 4.96 1.71 -5.53
N THR A 36 5.08 0.84 -4.53
CA THR A 36 4.88 -0.61 -4.71
C THR A 36 3.46 -0.93 -5.19
N ILE A 37 2.45 -0.24 -4.66
CA ILE A 37 1.05 -0.35 -5.11
C ILE A 37 0.91 0.10 -6.56
N ALA A 38 1.53 1.21 -6.95
CA ALA A 38 1.49 1.73 -8.31
C ALA A 38 2.11 0.73 -9.30
N ASP A 39 3.26 0.15 -8.95
CA ASP A 39 3.92 -0.87 -9.76
C ASP A 39 3.06 -2.13 -9.91
N ALA A 40 2.45 -2.59 -8.81
CA ALA A 40 1.56 -3.77 -8.82
C ALA A 40 0.27 -3.55 -9.64
N LYS A 41 -0.22 -2.31 -9.70
CA LYS A 41 -1.43 -1.93 -10.46
C LYS A 41 -1.13 -1.51 -11.91
N ARG A 42 0.14 -1.53 -12.33
CA ARG A 42 0.54 -1.16 -13.70
C ARG A 42 -0.22 -2.02 -14.71
N PRO A 43 -0.96 -1.42 -15.67
CA PRO A 43 -1.70 -2.17 -16.67
C PRO A 43 -0.78 -3.04 -17.52
N VAL A 44 -1.17 -4.31 -17.74
CA VAL A 44 -0.51 -5.15 -18.74
C VAL A 44 -1.20 -4.90 -20.07
N VAL A 45 -0.55 -4.14 -20.95
CA VAL A 45 -1.00 -3.93 -22.33
C VAL A 45 -0.18 -4.74 -23.31
N GLU A 46 -0.79 -5.13 -24.41
CA GLU A 46 -0.14 -5.88 -25.49
C GLU A 46 1.14 -5.16 -25.95
N GLY A 47 2.25 -5.91 -26.02
CA GLY A 47 3.56 -5.36 -26.38
C GLY A 47 4.40 -4.82 -25.21
N THR A 48 3.89 -4.82 -23.97
CA THR A 48 4.71 -4.49 -22.79
C THR A 48 5.60 -5.68 -22.41
N PRO A 49 6.93 -5.51 -22.31
CA PRO A 49 7.79 -6.55 -21.76
C PRO A 49 7.35 -6.89 -20.33
N VAL A 50 7.14 -8.18 -20.06
CA VAL A 50 6.99 -8.66 -18.69
C VAL A 50 8.39 -8.91 -18.17
N GLU A 51 8.75 -8.27 -17.06
CA GLU A 51 10.02 -8.45 -16.34
C GLU A 51 9.75 -9.32 -15.11
N PRO A 52 9.95 -10.65 -15.17
CA PRO A 52 9.53 -11.55 -14.10
C PRO A 52 10.24 -11.29 -12.77
N GLU A 53 11.52 -10.88 -12.80
CA GLU A 53 12.28 -10.58 -11.58
C GLU A 53 11.78 -9.32 -10.87
N GLU A 54 11.40 -8.28 -11.63
CA GLU A 54 10.74 -7.10 -11.04
C GLU A 54 9.41 -7.49 -10.39
N ASN A 55 8.62 -8.33 -11.06
CA ASN A 55 7.34 -8.78 -10.53
C ASN A 55 7.49 -9.67 -9.28
N VAL A 56 8.55 -10.48 -9.20
CA VAL A 56 8.88 -11.23 -7.97
C VAL A 56 9.18 -10.27 -6.83
N GLN A 57 10.00 -9.25 -7.07
CA GLN A 57 10.34 -8.26 -6.04
C GLN A 57 9.08 -7.50 -5.58
N THR A 58 8.30 -6.96 -6.50
CA THR A 58 7.04 -6.27 -6.20
C THR A 58 6.09 -7.17 -5.41
N MET A 59 6.01 -8.47 -5.73
CA MET A 59 5.16 -9.42 -5.01
C MET A 59 5.61 -9.63 -3.56
N VAL A 60 6.92 -9.75 -3.34
CA VAL A 60 7.49 -9.91 -2.00
C VAL A 60 7.24 -8.67 -1.15
N GLU A 61 7.51 -7.48 -1.71
CA GLU A 61 7.32 -6.21 -1.01
C GLU A 61 5.85 -5.97 -0.68
N LEU A 62 4.96 -6.19 -1.63
CA LEU A 62 3.53 -5.97 -1.45
C LEU A 62 2.92 -6.91 -0.41
N VAL A 63 3.37 -8.17 -0.34
CA VAL A 63 2.96 -9.09 0.73
C VAL A 63 3.45 -8.62 2.09
N GLY A 64 4.69 -8.11 2.17
CA GLY A 64 5.20 -7.49 3.39
C GLY A 64 4.37 -6.28 3.82
N HIS A 65 4.01 -5.41 2.87
CA HIS A 65 3.18 -4.24 3.15
C HIS A 65 1.77 -4.59 3.61
N VAL A 66 1.11 -5.58 2.98
CA VAL A 66 -0.21 -6.04 3.42
C VAL A 66 -0.13 -6.62 4.84
N GLY A 67 0.86 -7.46 5.13
CA GLY A 67 1.06 -8.02 6.48
C GLY A 67 1.28 -6.94 7.54
N LEU A 68 2.03 -5.89 7.20
CA LEU A 68 2.27 -4.73 8.06
C LEU A 68 1.00 -3.91 8.34
N LEU A 69 0.17 -3.70 7.32
CA LEU A 69 -1.00 -2.82 7.40
C LEU A 69 -2.26 -3.51 7.95
N LEU A 70 -2.35 -4.85 7.88
CA LEU A 70 -3.58 -5.58 8.17
C LEU A 70 -4.10 -5.35 9.59
N GLY A 71 -3.24 -5.49 10.60
CA GLY A 71 -3.62 -5.26 12.00
C GLY A 71 -4.06 -3.83 12.30
N PRO A 72 -3.25 -2.80 12.00
CA PRO A 72 -3.63 -1.39 12.16
C PRO A 72 -4.93 -1.02 11.44
N ALA A 73 -5.09 -1.47 10.19
CA ALA A 73 -6.29 -1.24 9.40
C ALA A 73 -7.52 -1.90 10.04
N GLU A 74 -7.42 -3.14 10.51
CA GLU A 74 -8.52 -3.82 11.19
C GLU A 74 -8.92 -3.11 12.49
N ALA A 75 -7.93 -2.69 13.30
CA ALA A 75 -8.19 -1.93 14.52
C ALA A 75 -8.93 -0.62 14.21
N ARG A 76 -8.52 0.09 13.15
CA ARG A 76 -9.19 1.31 12.71
C ARG A 76 -10.60 1.04 12.20
N TYR A 77 -10.82 -0.03 11.43
CA TYR A 77 -12.15 -0.45 11.01
C TYR A 77 -13.07 -0.70 12.21
N ARG A 78 -12.61 -1.47 13.20
CA ARG A 78 -13.40 -1.77 14.40
C ARG A 78 -13.73 -0.50 15.21
N ALA A 79 -12.85 0.49 15.22
CA ALA A 79 -13.11 1.78 15.86
C ALA A 79 -14.17 2.61 15.11
N LEU A 80 -14.13 2.62 13.77
CA LEU A 80 -15.10 3.33 12.92
C LEU A 80 -16.45 2.62 12.84
N CYS A 81 -16.46 1.29 12.94
CA CYS A 81 -17.63 0.42 12.79
C CYS A 81 -17.75 -0.56 13.97
N PRO A 82 -18.01 -0.07 15.20
CA PRO A 82 -18.01 -0.91 16.41
C PRO A 82 -19.14 -1.95 16.43
N ASN A 83 -20.18 -1.77 15.61
CA ASN A 83 -21.28 -2.72 15.41
C ASN A 83 -21.02 -3.72 14.26
N GLY A 84 -19.84 -3.68 13.63
CA GLY A 84 -19.51 -4.52 12.48
C GLY A 84 -20.25 -4.13 11.19
N ALA A 85 -20.78 -2.91 11.12
CA ALA A 85 -21.37 -2.42 9.87
C ALA A 85 -20.30 -2.35 8.76
N PRO A 86 -20.67 -2.58 7.49
CA PRO A 86 -19.73 -2.44 6.39
C PRO A 86 -19.19 -1.01 6.29
N TYR A 87 -17.88 -0.86 6.07
CA TYR A 87 -17.24 0.43 5.80
C TYR A 87 -16.72 0.42 4.37
N GLN A 88 -17.31 1.24 3.50
CA GLN A 88 -16.95 1.28 2.07
C GLN A 88 -16.97 -0.12 1.40
N GLY A 89 -17.88 -0.99 1.83
CA GLY A 89 -18.00 -2.37 1.33
C GLY A 89 -17.07 -3.39 2.01
N LEU A 90 -16.16 -2.94 2.89
CA LEU A 90 -15.29 -3.80 3.70
C LEU A 90 -16.02 -4.28 4.97
N THR A 91 -15.81 -5.54 5.32
CA THR A 91 -16.36 -6.25 6.48
C THR A 91 -15.25 -6.88 7.31
N THR A 92 -15.53 -7.27 8.55
CA THR A 92 -14.58 -8.03 9.38
C THR A 92 -14.07 -9.29 8.68
N SER A 93 -14.94 -10.00 7.96
CA SER A 93 -14.57 -11.22 7.23
C SER A 93 -13.58 -10.98 6.09
N ASP A 94 -13.49 -9.76 5.56
CA ASP A 94 -12.52 -9.42 4.51
C ASP A 94 -11.09 -9.36 5.06
N PHE A 95 -10.91 -8.94 6.32
CA PHE A 95 -9.61 -9.00 7.00
C PHE A 95 -9.17 -10.45 7.22
N ASP A 96 -10.06 -11.32 7.68
CA ASP A 96 -9.78 -12.75 7.81
C ASP A 96 -9.44 -13.41 6.47
N ALA A 97 -10.15 -13.02 5.40
CA ALA A 97 -9.89 -13.51 4.04
C ALA A 97 -8.52 -13.05 3.53
N LEU A 98 -8.15 -11.79 3.77
CA LEU A 98 -6.84 -11.25 3.41
C LEU A 98 -5.72 -11.93 4.19
N GLN A 99 -5.90 -12.16 5.50
CA GLN A 99 -4.91 -12.87 6.32
C GLN A 99 -4.64 -14.27 5.75
N ARG A 100 -5.69 -15.05 5.46
CA ARG A 100 -5.54 -16.39 4.85
C ARG A 100 -4.89 -16.33 3.46
N ARG A 101 -5.17 -15.27 2.68
CA ARG A 101 -4.58 -15.09 1.35
C ARG A 101 -3.06 -14.88 1.41
N LEU A 102 -2.53 -14.32 2.50
CA LEU A 102 -1.07 -14.19 2.69
C LEU A 102 -0.37 -15.54 2.87
N ASP A 103 -1.10 -16.55 3.36
CA ASP A 103 -0.58 -17.90 3.61
C ASP A 103 -0.65 -18.81 2.37
N TYR A 104 -1.29 -18.38 1.28
CA TYR A 104 -1.46 -19.18 0.07
C TYR A 104 -0.23 -19.15 -0.85
N ASP A 105 -0.02 -20.26 -1.56
CA ASP A 105 0.96 -20.32 -2.64
C ASP A 105 0.61 -19.32 -3.75
N ARG A 106 1.62 -18.55 -4.13
CA ARG A 106 1.50 -17.47 -5.12
C ARG A 106 1.93 -17.97 -6.50
N PRO A 107 1.28 -17.52 -7.58
CA PRO A 107 1.76 -17.82 -8.93
C PRO A 107 3.15 -17.22 -9.12
N ASP A 108 4.14 -18.06 -9.44
CA ASP A 108 5.49 -17.61 -9.76
C ASP A 108 5.47 -16.77 -11.06
N PRO A 109 5.85 -15.48 -11.03
CA PRO A 109 5.89 -14.62 -12.22
C PRO A 109 6.75 -15.17 -13.37
N ARG A 110 7.73 -16.02 -13.08
CA ARG A 110 8.60 -16.65 -14.09
C ARG A 110 7.89 -17.75 -14.88
N ASN A 111 6.95 -18.43 -14.24
CA ASN A 111 6.22 -19.56 -14.81
C ASN A 111 4.82 -19.16 -15.30
N TYR A 112 4.18 -18.23 -14.61
CA TYR A 112 2.80 -17.81 -14.82
C TYR A 112 2.67 -16.28 -14.79
N PRO A 113 3.30 -15.56 -15.73
CA PRO A 113 3.42 -14.10 -15.68
C PRO A 113 2.07 -13.38 -15.65
N LEU A 114 1.10 -13.82 -16.46
CA LEU A 114 -0.21 -13.17 -16.50
C LEU A 114 -1.01 -13.39 -15.22
N GLN A 115 -0.98 -14.60 -14.66
CA GLN A 115 -1.65 -14.92 -13.40
C GLN A 115 -1.01 -14.15 -12.24
N ALA A 116 0.32 -14.04 -12.24
CA ALA A 116 1.06 -13.23 -11.28
C ALA A 116 0.68 -11.76 -11.35
N MET A 117 0.51 -11.19 -12.55
CA MET A 117 0.10 -9.79 -12.71
C MET A 117 -1.33 -9.52 -12.23
N ILE A 118 -2.28 -10.44 -12.49
CA ILE A 118 -3.64 -10.33 -11.95
C ILE A 118 -3.59 -10.36 -10.42
N TRP A 119 -2.82 -11.30 -9.87
CA TRP A 119 -2.69 -11.45 -8.43
C TRP A 119 -2.04 -10.22 -7.78
N LEU A 120 -0.98 -9.67 -8.39
CA LEU A 120 -0.33 -8.42 -7.98
C LEU A 120 -1.31 -7.25 -8.00
N SER A 121 -2.08 -7.10 -9.08
CA SER A 121 -3.05 -6.02 -9.21
C SER A 121 -4.13 -6.08 -8.13
N ASP A 122 -4.64 -7.28 -7.85
CA ASP A 122 -5.62 -7.50 -6.79
C ASP A 122 -5.05 -7.23 -5.40
N LEU A 123 -3.86 -7.75 -5.11
CA LEU A 123 -3.20 -7.48 -3.83
C LEU A 123 -2.87 -5.99 -3.68
N GLY A 124 -2.52 -5.31 -4.78
CA GLY A 124 -2.24 -3.88 -4.80
C GLY A 124 -3.47 -3.04 -4.45
N ARG A 125 -4.65 -3.44 -4.93
CA ARG A 125 -5.93 -2.83 -4.51
C ARG A 125 -6.19 -3.06 -3.02
N SER A 126 -6.00 -4.28 -2.53
CA SER A 126 -6.16 -4.58 -1.11
C SER A 126 -5.18 -3.76 -0.24
N CYS A 127 -3.92 -3.67 -0.64
CA CYS A 127 -2.91 -2.88 0.07
C CYS A 127 -3.27 -1.40 0.11
N GLN A 128 -3.81 -0.84 -0.98
CA GLN A 128 -4.29 0.54 -1.00
C GLN A 128 -5.43 0.74 0.01
N THR A 129 -6.44 -0.14 0.01
CA THR A 129 -7.55 -0.04 0.96
C THR A 129 -7.08 -0.11 2.42
N LEU A 130 -6.12 -0.99 2.72
CA LEU A 130 -5.54 -1.08 4.06
C LEU A 130 -4.74 0.17 4.43
N LEU A 131 -3.96 0.72 3.49
CA LEU A 131 -3.20 1.96 3.69
C LEU A 131 -4.13 3.14 3.96
N ASP A 132 -5.15 3.33 3.13
CA ASP A 132 -6.14 4.40 3.26
C ASP A 132 -6.85 4.30 4.62
N LEU A 133 -7.20 3.08 5.03
CA LEU A 133 -7.86 2.86 6.29
C LEU A 133 -6.92 3.10 7.48
N ALA A 134 -5.72 2.53 7.47
CA ALA A 134 -4.73 2.69 8.54
C ALA A 134 -4.29 4.16 8.73
N THR A 135 -4.27 4.95 7.66
CA THR A 135 -3.91 6.38 7.69
C THR A 135 -5.11 7.32 7.78
N SER A 136 -6.35 6.81 7.72
CA SER A 136 -7.56 7.61 7.80
C SER A 136 -7.60 8.44 9.10
N GLY A 137 -7.48 9.76 8.97
CA GLY A 137 -7.49 10.69 10.11
C GLY A 137 -6.12 11.29 10.47
N GLN A 138 -5.02 10.83 9.89
CA GLN A 138 -3.70 11.48 10.05
C GLN A 138 -3.45 12.58 8.99
N THR A 139 -4.04 12.44 7.80
CA THR A 139 -3.83 13.37 6.67
C THR A 139 -4.41 14.78 6.89
N ALA A 140 -5.34 14.94 7.83
CA ALA A 140 -5.96 16.23 8.14
C ALA A 140 -5.23 17.01 9.25
N ASP A 141 -4.48 16.33 10.13
CA ASP A 141 -3.93 16.94 11.34
C ASP A 141 -2.45 17.34 11.19
N GLN A 142 -1.76 16.86 10.15
CA GLN A 142 -0.32 17.15 9.93
C GLN A 142 -0.02 18.08 8.74
N ARG A 143 -1.02 18.45 7.92
CA ARG A 143 -0.82 19.43 6.83
C ARG A 143 -0.90 20.88 7.29
N ASP A 144 -1.48 21.13 8.46
CA ASP A 144 -1.61 22.49 9.01
C ASP A 144 -0.40 22.93 9.85
N ASP A 145 0.44 21.99 10.30
CA ASP A 145 1.64 22.30 11.10
C ASP A 145 2.88 22.64 10.26
N GLU A 146 2.88 22.41 8.94
CA GLU A 146 4.02 22.72 8.06
C GLU A 146 3.95 24.11 7.39
N VAL A 147 2.91 24.91 7.68
CA VAL A 147 2.72 26.26 7.10
C VAL A 147 2.97 27.39 8.12
N ALA A 148 3.37 27.04 9.34
CA ALA A 148 3.68 28.02 10.38
C ALA A 148 5.19 28.13 10.66
N GLU A 149 5.95 28.67 9.70
CA GLU A 149 7.20 29.39 9.99
C GLU A 149 7.38 30.61 9.07
#